data_AF-A0A1K1MT90-F1
#
_entry.id   AF-A0A1K1MT90-F1
#
_cell.length_a   1.000
_cell.length_b   1.000
_cell.length_c   1.000
_cell.angle_alpha   90.00
_cell.angle_beta   90.00
_cell.angle_gamma   90.00
#
_symmetry.space_group_name_H-M   'P 1'
#
loop_
_entity.id
_entity.type
_entity.pdbx_description
1 polymer ?
#
loop_
_entity_poly.entity_id
_entity_poly.type
_entity_poly.pdbx_seq_one_letter_code
_entity_poly.pdbx_strand_id
1 'polypeptide(L)'
;MLLVSCNSNQKQLDIIEVNLTNDWAKISEKLELTEGDNSTSEYLNSYITKNIDNIKINTFSIPTIKKTATIQLPTENKVAFLFNDKEKKQLVEIETSLNYLDNNTEILDLISKKYGKGKLLSEEGTVNKIKGIENYVWENLENNQTLFLSTFSLGNIQDLQTKSSKKQYSCILYLANNNAEIIYPNGQKETIVERLINRLSS
;
A
#
# COMPACT_ATOMS: atom_id res chain seq x y z
N MET A 1 44.88 -2.42 10.41
CA MET A 1 43.52 -2.18 10.93
C MET A 1 42.92 -1.05 10.12
N LEU A 2 42.00 -1.35 9.22
CA LEU A 2 41.15 -0.37 8.54
C LEU A 2 39.84 -1.09 8.26
N LEU A 3 38.78 -0.53 8.84
CA LEU A 3 37.43 -1.05 8.91
C LEU A 3 36.77 -1.03 7.53
N VAL A 4 36.13 -2.15 7.20
CA VAL A 4 34.83 -2.32 6.55
C VAL A 4 34.32 -1.14 5.71
N SER A 5 34.18 -1.35 4.41
CA SER A 5 32.99 -0.89 3.69
C SER A 5 32.25 -2.12 3.15
N CYS A 6 31.30 -2.61 3.92
CA CYS A 6 30.26 -3.49 3.40
C CYS A 6 29.59 -2.78 2.23
N ASN A 7 29.66 -3.36 1.03
CA ASN A 7 28.71 -3.04 -0.02
C ASN A 7 27.31 -3.28 0.56
N SER A 8 26.57 -2.21 0.84
CA SER A 8 25.15 -2.29 1.11
C SER A 8 24.49 -2.70 -0.20
N ASN A 9 24.31 -4.01 -0.41
CA ASN A 9 23.30 -4.50 -1.34
C ASN A 9 21.97 -3.93 -0.85
N GLN A 10 21.57 -2.77 -1.39
CA GLN A 10 20.23 -2.21 -1.20
C GLN A 10 19.25 -3.20 -1.83
N LYS A 11 18.75 -4.12 -1.00
CA LYS A 11 17.75 -5.10 -1.42
C LYS A 11 16.43 -4.34 -1.57
N GLN A 12 16.15 -3.86 -2.78
CA GLN A 12 14.86 -3.28 -3.13
C GLN A 12 13.79 -4.39 -3.13
N LEU A 13 12.65 -4.15 -2.49
CA LEU A 13 11.52 -5.07 -2.49
C LEU A 13 10.36 -4.43 -3.25
N ASP A 14 9.91 -5.07 -4.32
CA ASP A 14 8.71 -4.67 -5.05
C ASP A 14 7.46 -5.24 -4.37
N ILE A 15 6.67 -4.41 -3.70
CA ILE A 15 5.53 -4.87 -2.88
C ILE A 15 4.51 -5.63 -3.72
N ILE A 16 4.24 -5.17 -4.94
CA ILE A 16 3.19 -5.77 -5.79
C ILE A 16 3.61 -7.12 -6.38
N GLU A 17 4.89 -7.49 -6.25
CA GLU A 17 5.44 -8.78 -6.68
C GLU A 17 5.61 -9.78 -5.54
N VAL A 18 5.28 -9.39 -4.31
CA VAL A 18 5.49 -10.25 -3.15
C VAL A 18 4.58 -11.47 -3.25
N ASN A 19 5.16 -12.66 -3.24
CA ASN A 19 4.39 -13.87 -2.96
C ASN A 19 4.13 -13.94 -1.45
N LEU A 20 2.92 -13.55 -1.04
CA LEU A 20 2.49 -13.48 0.37
C LEU A 20 2.71 -14.81 1.11
N THR A 21 2.67 -15.96 0.42
CA THR A 21 2.88 -17.28 1.04
C THR A 21 4.36 -17.61 1.26
N ASN A 22 5.26 -17.13 0.39
CA ASN A 22 6.63 -17.63 0.32
C ASN A 22 7.70 -16.61 0.71
N ASP A 23 7.42 -15.31 0.54
CA ASP A 23 8.46 -14.29 0.64
C ASP A 23 8.60 -13.69 2.04
N TRP A 24 7.63 -13.90 2.93
CA TRP A 24 7.59 -13.26 4.25
C TRP A 24 8.88 -13.45 5.05
N ALA A 25 9.43 -14.67 5.11
CA ALA A 25 10.67 -14.95 5.83
C ALA A 25 11.84 -14.07 5.35
N LYS A 26 11.96 -13.84 4.04
CA LYS A 26 13.00 -12.98 3.46
C LYS A 26 12.73 -11.50 3.67
N ILE A 27 11.46 -11.11 3.81
CA ILE A 27 11.03 -9.72 4.01
C ILE A 27 11.27 -9.31 5.45
N SER A 28 10.87 -10.14 6.41
CA SER A 28 10.96 -9.86 7.84
C SER A 28 12.39 -9.69 8.34
N GLU A 29 13.37 -10.37 7.72
CA GLU A 29 14.80 -10.18 8.01
C GLU A 29 15.33 -8.77 7.71
N LYS A 30 14.62 -7.99 6.89
CA LYS A 30 15.11 -6.70 6.36
C LYS A 30 14.38 -5.49 6.90
N LEU A 31 13.34 -5.69 7.69
CA LEU A 31 12.42 -4.63 8.10
C LEU A 31 12.31 -4.56 9.61
N GLU A 32 12.42 -3.33 10.14
CA GLU A 32 12.00 -3.05 11.51
C GLU A 32 10.48 -2.84 11.52
N LEU A 33 9.80 -3.66 12.32
CA LEU A 33 8.35 -3.74 12.38
C LEU A 33 7.85 -3.37 13.77
N THR A 34 6.90 -2.45 13.82
CA THR A 34 6.17 -2.09 15.03
C THR A 34 4.72 -2.53 14.90
N GLU A 35 4.11 -3.03 15.96
CA GLU A 35 2.67 -3.25 15.98
C GLU A 35 1.93 -1.94 15.69
N GLY A 36 0.83 -2.01 14.95
CA GLY A 36 0.04 -0.83 14.63
C GLY A 36 -1.38 -1.19 14.24
N ASP A 37 -2.13 -0.20 13.80
CA ASP A 37 -3.50 -0.41 13.34
C ASP A 37 -3.51 -1.05 11.94
N ASN A 38 -4.58 -1.77 11.59
CA ASN A 38 -4.89 -2.06 10.20
C ASN A 38 -6.28 -1.55 9.84
N SER A 39 -6.46 -1.26 8.55
CA SER A 39 -7.70 -0.71 8.04
C SER A 39 -8.70 -1.76 7.57
N THR A 40 -8.29 -3.03 7.45
CA THR A 40 -9.11 -4.12 6.91
C THR A 40 -10.01 -4.76 7.97
N SER A 41 -9.47 -5.20 9.10
CA SER A 41 -10.19 -5.84 10.19
C SER A 41 -9.43 -5.82 11.53
N GLU A 42 -10.14 -5.51 12.61
CA GLU A 42 -9.64 -5.60 13.98
C GLU A 42 -9.24 -7.02 14.44
N TYR A 43 -9.63 -8.05 13.68
CA TYR A 43 -9.29 -9.45 13.96
C TYR A 43 -7.99 -9.91 13.28
N LEU A 44 -7.33 -9.02 12.52
CA LEU A 44 -6.01 -9.25 11.94
C LEU A 44 -4.93 -8.55 12.74
N ASN A 45 -3.76 -9.18 12.85
CA ASN A 45 -2.59 -8.59 13.49
C ASN A 45 -1.81 -7.77 12.46
N SER A 46 -1.49 -6.53 12.79
CA SER A 46 -0.85 -5.59 11.87
C SER A 46 0.53 -5.18 12.36
N TYR A 47 1.51 -5.26 11.47
CA TYR A 47 2.86 -4.83 11.74
C TYR A 47 3.28 -3.82 10.68
N ILE A 48 3.56 -2.61 11.13
CA ILE A 48 3.83 -1.46 10.29
C ILE A 48 5.31 -1.17 10.29
N THR A 49 5.76 -0.68 9.16
CA THR A 49 7.05 -0.04 9.00
C THR A 49 6.87 1.26 8.22
N LYS A 50 7.65 2.28 8.59
CA LYS A 50 7.56 3.64 8.06
C LYS A 50 8.89 4.02 7.41
N ASN A 51 8.85 4.97 6.49
CA ASN A 51 10.06 5.60 5.92
C ASN A 51 11.09 4.62 5.33
N ILE A 52 10.65 3.62 4.57
CA ILE A 52 11.58 2.69 3.94
C ILE A 52 12.04 3.24 2.59
N ASP A 53 13.27 3.74 2.53
CA ASP A 53 13.91 4.19 1.29
C ASP A 53 14.04 3.07 0.22
N ASN A 54 13.88 1.80 0.63
CA ASN A 54 14.15 0.61 -0.19
C ASN A 54 12.92 -0.22 -0.57
N ILE A 55 11.70 0.22 -0.25
CA ILE A 55 10.51 -0.45 -0.78
C ILE A 55 10.09 0.24 -2.08
N LYS A 56 9.97 -0.57 -3.12
CA LYS A 56 9.64 -0.19 -4.47
C LYS A 56 8.23 -0.68 -4.79
N ILE A 57 7.58 -0.01 -5.72
CA ILE A 57 6.38 -0.50 -6.40
C ILE A 57 6.75 -0.50 -7.87
N ASN A 58 7.02 -1.67 -8.45
CA ASN A 58 7.61 -1.83 -9.77
C ASN A 58 8.87 -1.01 -9.99
N THR A 59 8.78 0.12 -10.69
CA THR A 59 9.88 1.06 -10.95
C THR A 59 9.88 2.26 -10.00
N PHE A 60 8.80 2.46 -9.24
CA PHE A 60 8.62 3.60 -8.36
C PHE A 60 9.25 3.35 -6.99
N SER A 61 10.16 4.23 -6.58
CA SER A 61 10.71 4.23 -5.22
C SER A 61 9.90 5.17 -4.34
N ILE A 62 9.65 4.77 -3.10
CA ILE A 62 8.87 5.57 -2.15
C ILE A 62 9.77 6.68 -1.58
N PRO A 63 9.61 7.97 -1.96
CA PRO A 63 10.40 9.03 -1.36
C PRO A 63 9.98 9.22 0.10
N THR A 64 10.94 9.33 1.01
CA THR A 64 10.69 9.56 2.45
C THR A 64 10.50 11.03 2.79
N ILE A 65 11.01 11.93 1.93
CA ILE A 65 10.88 13.38 2.07
C ILE A 65 10.45 13.95 0.73
N LYS A 66 9.40 14.77 0.74
CA LYS A 66 9.06 15.64 -0.38
C LYS A 66 9.72 17.00 -0.18
N LYS A 67 10.56 17.39 -1.14
CA LYS A 67 11.17 18.72 -1.17
C LYS A 67 10.37 19.64 -2.08
N THR A 68 9.81 20.70 -1.52
CA THR A 68 9.40 21.89 -2.29
C THR A 68 10.48 22.96 -2.18
N ALA A 69 10.32 24.08 -2.89
CA ALA A 69 11.25 25.21 -2.79
C ALA A 69 11.37 25.77 -1.35
N THR A 70 10.33 25.59 -0.53
CA THR A 70 10.18 26.24 0.78
C THR A 70 10.01 25.29 1.95
N ILE A 71 9.57 24.04 1.74
CA ILE A 71 9.22 23.11 2.82
C ILE A 71 9.72 21.70 2.47
N GLN A 72 10.32 21.04 3.46
CA GLN A 72 10.53 19.59 3.44
C GLN A 72 9.43 18.95 4.27
N LEU A 73 8.56 18.18 3.62
CA LEU A 73 7.49 17.45 4.31
C LEU A 73 7.86 15.97 4.37
N PRO A 74 7.79 15.33 5.55
CA PRO A 74 7.83 13.87 5.61
C PRO A 74 6.62 13.34 4.84
N THR A 75 6.85 12.30 4.02
CA THR A 75 5.78 11.76 3.20
C THR A 75 4.84 10.86 3.98
N GLU A 76 5.15 10.49 5.22
CA GLU A 76 4.37 9.59 6.07
C GLU A 76 4.01 8.26 5.38
N ASN A 77 4.78 7.87 4.36
CA ASN A 77 4.57 6.63 3.63
C ASN A 77 4.75 5.44 4.58
N LYS A 78 3.82 4.49 4.52
CA LYS A 78 3.78 3.32 5.41
C LYS A 78 3.49 2.05 4.62
N VAL A 79 4.05 0.94 5.10
CA VAL A 79 3.69 -0.41 4.68
C VAL A 79 3.25 -1.16 5.92
N ALA A 80 2.06 -1.75 5.88
CA ALA A 80 1.53 -2.61 6.91
C ALA A 80 1.43 -4.04 6.38
N PHE A 81 1.93 -4.98 7.17
CA PHE A 81 1.88 -6.41 6.91
C PHE A 81 0.85 -7.02 7.85
N LEU A 82 -0.18 -7.65 7.30
CA LEU A 82 -1.30 -8.20 8.07
C LEU A 82 -1.21 -9.72 8.15
N PHE A 83 -1.48 -10.26 9.33
CA PHE A 83 -1.40 -11.67 9.64
C PHE A 83 -2.69 -12.15 10.32
N ASN A 84 -3.09 -13.38 10.02
CA ASN A 84 -4.18 -14.05 10.75
C ASN A 84 -3.73 -14.57 12.13
N ASP A 85 -2.43 -14.54 12.41
CA ASP A 85 -1.83 -15.10 13.61
C ASP A 85 -0.79 -14.15 14.24
N LYS A 86 -0.63 -14.24 15.57
CA LYS A 86 0.35 -13.42 16.32
C LYS A 86 1.80 -13.88 16.14
N GLU A 87 2.00 -15.11 15.69
CA GLU A 87 3.32 -15.69 15.45
C GLU A 87 3.89 -15.27 14.07
N LYS A 88 3.12 -14.48 13.30
CA LYS A 88 3.46 -13.97 11.97
C LYS A 88 3.80 -15.09 10.99
N LYS A 89 3.10 -16.22 11.08
CA LYS A 89 3.34 -17.39 10.23
C LYS A 89 2.73 -17.23 8.85
N GLN A 90 1.58 -16.58 8.75
CA GLN A 90 0.87 -16.43 7.48
C GLN A 90 0.55 -14.97 7.20
N LEU A 91 1.36 -14.36 6.32
CA LEU A 91 1.09 -13.06 5.74
C LEU A 91 -0.12 -13.18 4.82
N VAL A 92 -1.18 -12.43 5.10
CA VAL A 92 -2.46 -12.52 4.39
C VAL A 92 -2.74 -11.31 3.52
N GLU A 93 -2.17 -10.16 3.87
CA GLU A 93 -2.33 -8.91 3.14
C GLU A 93 -1.12 -7.99 3.37
N ILE A 94 -0.77 -7.21 2.35
CA ILE A 94 0.08 -6.02 2.51
C ILE A 94 -0.75 -4.78 2.14
N GLU A 95 -0.87 -3.85 3.08
CA GLU A 95 -1.41 -2.51 2.86
C GLU A 95 -0.25 -1.52 2.68
N THR A 96 -0.26 -0.71 1.63
CA THR A 96 0.75 0.34 1.41
C THR A 96 0.06 1.67 1.21
N SER A 97 0.39 2.66 2.04
CA SER A 97 -0.08 4.03 1.85
C SER A 97 1.05 4.91 1.32
N LEU A 98 0.80 5.52 0.17
CA LEU A 98 1.69 6.49 -0.46
C LEU A 98 1.02 7.86 -0.44
N ASN A 99 1.65 8.83 0.20
CA ASN A 99 1.17 10.19 0.26
C ASN A 99 2.02 11.15 -0.57
N TYR A 100 1.46 12.34 -0.81
CA TYR A 100 2.11 13.45 -1.51
C TYR A 100 2.54 13.13 -2.95
N LEU A 101 1.74 12.32 -3.65
CA LEU A 101 1.90 12.08 -5.07
C LEU A 101 1.56 13.35 -5.87
N ASP A 102 2.32 13.58 -6.93
CA ASP A 102 2.16 14.75 -7.81
C ASP A 102 1.06 14.57 -8.86
N ASN A 103 0.71 13.33 -9.16
CA ASN A 103 -0.28 12.94 -10.16
C ASN A 103 -1.14 11.79 -9.61
N ASN A 104 -2.46 11.86 -9.80
CA ASN A 104 -3.38 10.80 -9.39
C ASN A 104 -3.28 9.53 -10.22
N THR A 105 -2.76 9.62 -11.45
CA THR A 105 -2.68 8.45 -12.35
C THR A 105 -1.35 7.73 -12.27
N GLU A 106 -0.31 8.29 -11.66
CA GLU A 106 1.06 7.77 -11.75
C GLU A 106 1.17 6.28 -11.34
N ILE A 107 0.58 5.92 -10.20
CA ILE A 107 0.59 4.54 -9.70
C ILE A 107 -0.37 3.65 -10.51
N LEU A 108 -1.54 4.19 -10.89
CA LEU A 108 -2.52 3.49 -11.73
C LEU A 108 -1.93 3.11 -13.09
N ASP A 109 -1.21 4.02 -13.73
CA ASP A 109 -0.60 3.85 -15.05
C ASP A 109 0.50 2.78 -14.99
N LEU A 110 1.31 2.77 -13.93
CA LEU A 110 2.35 1.76 -13.69
C LEU A 110 1.77 0.36 -13.53
N ILE A 111 0.72 0.22 -12.72
CA ILE A 111 0.03 -1.06 -12.50
C ILE A 111 -0.68 -1.50 -13.77
N SER A 112 -1.37 -0.58 -14.45
CA SER A 112 -2.12 -0.87 -15.67
C SER A 112 -1.24 -1.28 -16.84
N LYS A 113 -0.03 -0.72 -16.92
CA LYS A 113 0.99 -1.14 -17.90
C LYS A 113 1.43 -2.59 -17.68
N LYS A 114 1.41 -3.07 -16.43
CA LYS A 114 1.86 -4.40 -16.06
C LYS A 114 0.76 -5.46 -16.16
N TYR A 115 -0.39 -5.21 -15.53
CA TYR A 115 -1.48 -6.20 -15.42
C TYR A 115 -2.69 -5.89 -16.31
N GLY A 116 -2.60 -4.87 -17.17
CA GLY A 116 -3.72 -4.40 -17.98
C GLY A 116 -4.69 -3.53 -17.18
N LYS A 117 -5.83 -3.19 -17.79
CA LYS A 117 -6.80 -2.26 -17.20
C LYS A 117 -7.52 -2.89 -16.00
N GLY A 118 -7.42 -2.25 -14.83
CA GLY A 118 -8.16 -2.66 -13.63
C GLY A 118 -9.66 -2.43 -13.75
N LYS A 119 -10.45 -3.20 -13.00
CA LYS A 119 -11.89 -3.01 -12.87
C LYS A 119 -12.16 -1.89 -11.86
N LEU A 120 -12.95 -0.90 -12.26
CA LEU A 120 -13.37 0.19 -11.38
C LEU A 120 -14.43 -0.34 -10.39
N LEU A 121 -14.22 -0.11 -9.09
CA LEU A 121 -15.14 -0.47 -8.00
C LEU A 121 -15.99 0.71 -7.51
N SER A 122 -15.56 1.94 -7.73
CA SER A 122 -16.33 3.13 -7.33
C SER A 122 -17.54 3.28 -8.25
N GLU A 123 -18.73 2.95 -7.74
CA GLU A 123 -19.98 3.08 -8.49
C GLU A 123 -20.46 4.53 -8.56
N GLU A 124 -21.26 4.86 -9.57
CA GLU A 124 -21.85 6.19 -9.68
C GLU A 124 -22.83 6.48 -8.53
N GLY A 125 -22.71 7.65 -7.91
CA GLY A 125 -23.59 8.06 -6.80
C GLY A 125 -23.11 7.64 -5.40
N THR A 126 -21.98 6.94 -5.31
CA THR A 126 -21.35 6.53 -4.03
C THR A 126 -20.65 7.68 -3.31
N VAL A 127 -20.38 7.49 -2.00
CA VAL A 127 -19.61 8.46 -1.21
C VAL A 127 -18.20 8.59 -1.77
N ASN A 128 -17.63 7.50 -2.29
CA ASN A 128 -16.34 7.52 -2.98
C ASN A 128 -16.34 8.45 -4.19
N LYS A 129 -17.35 8.38 -5.06
CA LYS A 129 -17.45 9.31 -6.21
C LYS A 129 -17.54 10.77 -5.76
N ILE A 130 -18.34 11.06 -4.73
CA ILE A 130 -18.49 12.44 -4.19
C ILE A 130 -17.15 12.96 -3.64
N LYS A 131 -16.37 12.09 -2.98
CA LYS A 131 -15.05 12.42 -2.44
C LYS A 131 -13.94 12.42 -3.49
N GLY A 132 -14.25 12.08 -4.75
CA GLY A 132 -13.26 11.93 -5.81
C GLY A 132 -12.25 10.81 -5.53
N ILE A 133 -12.72 9.73 -4.89
CA ILE A 133 -11.96 8.51 -4.63
C ILE A 133 -12.24 7.54 -5.78
N GLU A 134 -11.18 7.10 -6.45
CA GLU A 134 -11.26 6.08 -7.50
C GLU A 134 -10.61 4.78 -7.00
N ASN A 135 -11.41 3.71 -6.98
CA ASN A 135 -10.99 2.41 -6.48
C ASN A 135 -10.94 1.40 -7.62
N TYR A 136 -9.81 0.71 -7.78
CA TYR A 136 -9.58 -0.27 -8.83
C TYR A 136 -9.21 -1.62 -8.23
N VAL A 137 -9.56 -2.69 -8.94
CA VAL A 137 -9.19 -4.07 -8.59
C VAL A 137 -8.63 -4.81 -9.79
N TRP A 138 -7.61 -5.63 -9.53
CA TRP A 138 -7.07 -6.66 -10.41
C TRP A 138 -7.16 -7.99 -9.68
N GLU A 139 -8.11 -8.82 -10.10
CA GLU A 139 -8.39 -10.13 -9.51
C GLU A 139 -7.52 -11.21 -10.16
N ASN A 140 -7.25 -12.29 -9.42
CA ASN A 140 -6.57 -13.49 -9.91
C ASN A 140 -5.20 -13.20 -10.55
N LEU A 141 -4.42 -12.33 -9.90
CA LEU A 141 -3.01 -12.17 -10.22
C LEU A 141 -2.23 -13.45 -9.93
N GLU A 142 -0.98 -13.49 -10.38
CA GLU A 142 -0.06 -14.58 -10.06
C GLU A 142 -0.01 -14.84 -8.54
N ASN A 143 0.26 -16.09 -8.15
CA ASN A 143 0.29 -16.53 -6.76
C ASN A 143 -1.06 -16.47 -6.02
N ASN A 144 -2.19 -16.44 -6.75
CA ASN A 144 -3.54 -16.41 -6.18
C ASN A 144 -3.80 -15.19 -5.29
N GLN A 145 -3.50 -14.02 -5.85
CA GLN A 145 -3.61 -12.74 -5.16
C GLN A 145 -4.58 -11.80 -5.89
N THR A 146 -5.09 -10.83 -5.16
CA THR A 146 -5.86 -9.71 -5.70
C THR A 146 -5.20 -8.41 -5.28
N LEU A 147 -5.04 -7.50 -6.23
CA LEU A 147 -4.50 -6.16 -6.01
C LEU A 147 -5.63 -5.15 -6.04
N PHE A 148 -5.69 -4.29 -5.04
CA PHE A 148 -6.57 -3.13 -4.98
C PHE A 148 -5.76 -1.85 -4.98
N LEU A 149 -6.26 -0.83 -5.64
CA LEU A 149 -5.72 0.52 -5.62
C LEU A 149 -6.85 1.50 -5.32
N SER A 150 -6.71 2.27 -4.25
CA SER A 150 -7.53 3.44 -3.98
C SER A 150 -6.71 4.70 -4.23
N THR A 151 -7.20 5.62 -5.06
CA THR A 151 -6.56 6.92 -5.30
C THR A 151 -7.47 8.06 -4.86
N PHE A 152 -6.88 9.09 -4.24
CA PHE A 152 -7.64 10.23 -3.74
C PHE A 152 -6.79 11.50 -3.60
N SER A 153 -7.46 12.64 -3.55
CA SER A 153 -6.84 13.95 -3.36
C SER A 153 -6.68 14.27 -1.87
N LEU A 154 -5.46 14.59 -1.42
CA LEU A 154 -5.20 15.11 -0.07
C LEU A 154 -5.52 16.60 0.08
N GLY A 155 -5.65 17.33 -1.04
CA GLY A 155 -5.87 18.77 -1.04
C GLY A 155 -4.77 19.50 -1.80
N ASN A 156 -4.47 20.73 -1.39
CA ASN A 156 -3.50 21.59 -2.07
C ASN A 156 -2.34 21.92 -1.14
N ILE A 157 -1.11 21.83 -1.65
CA ILE A 157 0.06 22.46 -1.01
C ILE A 157 0.25 23.83 -1.68
N GLN A 158 0.29 24.88 -0.86
CA GLN A 158 0.66 26.21 -1.30
C GLN A 158 2.16 26.41 -1.12
N ASP A 159 2.82 26.89 -2.17
CA ASP A 159 4.17 27.43 -2.10
C ASP A 159 4.08 28.96 -1.97
N LEU A 160 4.47 29.45 -0.78
CA LEU A 160 4.40 30.86 -0.42
C LEU A 160 5.38 31.74 -1.23
N GLN A 161 6.48 31.18 -1.75
CA GLN A 161 7.46 31.94 -2.55
C GLN A 161 6.99 32.14 -3.99
N THR A 162 6.49 31.08 -4.62
CA THR A 162 6.00 31.14 -6.00
C THR A 162 4.54 31.57 -6.11
N LYS A 163 3.85 31.74 -4.97
CA LYS A 163 2.39 31.96 -4.88
C LYS A 163 1.61 30.94 -5.72
N SER A 164 2.13 29.73 -5.81
CA SER A 164 1.52 28.64 -6.58
C SER A 164 0.86 27.64 -5.63
N SER A 165 -0.18 26.98 -6.13
CA SER A 165 -0.89 25.93 -5.41
C SER A 165 -0.86 24.69 -6.28
N LYS A 166 -0.36 23.58 -5.73
CA LYS A 166 -0.35 22.29 -6.42
C LYS A 166 -1.25 21.31 -5.67
N LYS A 167 -2.16 20.69 -6.41
CA LYS A 167 -2.97 19.59 -5.88
C LYS A 167 -2.08 18.42 -5.53
N GLN A 168 -2.41 17.72 -4.46
CA GLN A 168 -1.69 16.57 -3.94
C GLN A 168 -2.60 15.37 -3.91
N TYR A 169 -2.00 14.23 -4.22
CA TYR A 169 -2.69 12.98 -4.29
C TYR A 169 -2.07 11.97 -3.36
N SER A 170 -2.81 10.94 -3.07
CA SER A 170 -2.36 9.79 -2.32
C SER A 170 -3.03 8.56 -2.87
N CYS A 171 -2.40 7.42 -2.61
CA CYS A 171 -3.01 6.16 -2.88
C CYS A 171 -2.78 5.17 -1.75
N ILE A 172 -3.71 4.22 -1.65
CA ILE A 172 -3.55 3.04 -0.82
C ILE A 172 -3.61 1.83 -1.74
N LEU A 173 -2.62 0.96 -1.61
CA LEU A 173 -2.55 -0.32 -2.29
C LEU A 173 -2.81 -1.43 -1.29
N TYR A 174 -3.56 -2.44 -1.72
CA TYR A 174 -3.75 -3.68 -0.95
C TYR A 174 -3.38 -4.85 -1.86
N LEU A 175 -2.41 -5.66 -1.44
CA LEU A 175 -2.15 -6.97 -2.05
C LEU A 175 -2.66 -8.03 -1.10
N ALA A 176 -3.74 -8.73 -1.47
CA ALA A 176 -4.43 -9.68 -0.62
C ALA A 176 -4.34 -11.11 -1.17
N ASN A 177 -4.21 -12.09 -0.28
CA ASN A 177 -4.31 -13.50 -0.62
C ASN A 177 -5.78 -13.89 -0.80
N ASN A 178 -6.15 -14.46 -1.95
CA ASN A 178 -7.54 -14.79 -2.27
C ASN A 178 -8.14 -15.86 -1.34
N ASN A 179 -7.30 -16.71 -0.73
CA ASN A 179 -7.75 -17.79 0.16
C ASN A 179 -7.71 -17.40 1.64
N ALA A 180 -7.27 -16.18 1.97
CA ALA A 180 -7.19 -15.75 3.35
C ALA A 180 -8.57 -15.34 3.88
N GLU A 181 -8.89 -15.84 5.08
CA GLU A 181 -10.14 -15.60 5.76
C GLU A 181 -9.91 -14.79 7.04
N ILE A 182 -10.86 -13.91 7.35
CA ILE A 182 -11.05 -13.32 8.67
C ILE A 182 -11.98 -14.24 9.44
N ILE A 183 -11.54 -14.70 10.61
CA ILE A 183 -12.33 -15.56 11.49
C ILE A 183 -12.84 -14.73 12.67
N TYR A 184 -14.15 -14.52 12.73
CA TYR A 184 -14.79 -13.74 13.78
C TYR A 184 -15.00 -14.58 15.06
N PRO A 185 -15.12 -13.95 16.25
CA PRO A 185 -15.32 -14.66 17.51
C PRO A 185 -16.57 -15.54 17.56
N ASN A 186 -17.59 -15.19 16.76
CA ASN A 186 -18.83 -15.96 16.64
C ASN A 186 -18.74 -17.14 15.64
N GLY A 187 -17.56 -17.39 15.07
CA GLY A 187 -17.32 -18.45 14.08
C GLY A 187 -17.69 -18.09 12.65
N GLN A 188 -18.20 -16.87 12.39
CA GLN A 188 -18.39 -16.38 11.03
C GLN A 188 -17.03 -16.23 10.33
N LYS A 189 -17.05 -16.40 9.01
CA LYS A 189 -15.90 -16.27 8.14
C LYS A 189 -16.24 -15.33 7.00
N GLU A 190 -15.30 -14.46 6.65
CA GLU A 190 -15.35 -13.56 5.50
C GLU A 190 -13.97 -13.60 4.85
N THR A 191 -13.89 -13.65 3.52
CA THR A 191 -12.58 -13.56 2.87
C THR A 191 -12.03 -12.14 2.96
N ILE A 192 -10.71 -11.99 2.99
CA ILE A 192 -10.08 -10.66 2.98
C ILE A 192 -10.47 -9.89 1.71
N VAL A 193 -10.56 -10.58 0.58
CA VAL A 193 -10.97 -10.00 -0.71
C VAL A 193 -12.40 -9.46 -0.65
N GLU A 194 -13.36 -10.22 -0.11
CA GLU A 194 -14.74 -9.74 0.08
C GLU A 194 -14.79 -8.51 0.99
N ARG A 195 -14.05 -8.53 2.10
CA ARG A 195 -13.97 -7.41 3.04
C ARG A 195 -13.46 -6.14 2.35
N LEU A 196 -12.41 -6.26 1.55
CA LEU A 196 -11.82 -5.14 0.79
C LEU A 196 -12.75 -4.65 -0.31
N ILE A 197 -13.41 -5.54 -1.05
CA ILE A 197 -14.42 -5.15 -2.06
C ILE A 197 -15.53 -4.34 -1.42
N ASN A 198 -16.12 -4.83 -0.32
CA ASN A 198 -17.20 -4.14 0.41
C ASN A 198 -16.78 -2.76 0.91
N ARG A 199 -15.54 -2.66 1.42
CA ARG A 199 -14.97 -1.40 1.89
C ARG A 199 -14.72 -0.40 0.76
N LEU A 200 -14.28 -0.85 -0.41
CA LEU A 200 -13.85 0.00 -1.51
C LEU A 200 -14.96 0.31 -2.53
N SER A 201 -16.08 -0.41 -2.48
CA SER A 201 -17.22 -0.17 -3.37
C SER A 201 -18.13 0.98 -2.91
N SER A 202 -18.10 1.36 -1.63
CA SER A 202 -19.09 2.27 -0.99
C SER A 202 -18.58 3.66 -0.66
#